data_AF-R1HHE6-F1
#
_entry.id   AF-R1HHE6-F1
#
_cell.length_a   1.000
_cell.length_b   1.000
_cell.length_c   1.000
_cell.angle_alpha   90.00
_cell.angle_beta   90.00
_cell.angle_gamma   90.00
#
_symmetry.space_group_name_H-M   'P 1'
#
loop_
_entity.id
_entity.type
_entity.pdbx_description
1 polymer ?
#
loop_
_entity_poly.entity_id
_entity_poly.type
_entity_poly.pdbx_seq_one_letter_code
_entity_poly.pdbx_strand_id
1 'polypeptide(L)'
;MLSDDVRLELTGIEVHDLEPELCLLVTPNGGQYRITAPTGEFRAWLARCDGTRTRAQLLSGMDPAYAEVLDVLAGDGSLRPAADLDGARNPAATTVLIAGTPELTVPLARILAPAGYARVETLSDIDGPFPADPADTVVVAAFTHPAYSELTALDAYCADRGLRLLPFRCERGQGVAGPAITPGGPGPDFADVLARRRSAALDPRVVDAFATAT
;
A
#
# COMPACT_ATOMS: atom_id res chain seq x y z
N MET A 1 -15.57 6.87 17.19
CA MET A 1 -14.84 7.90 17.95
C MET A 1 -13.43 7.40 18.22
N LEU A 2 -12.42 8.19 17.86
CA LEU A 2 -11.04 7.93 18.24
C LEU A 2 -10.87 8.19 19.75
N SER A 3 -10.06 7.36 20.44
CA SER A 3 -9.71 7.60 21.84
C SER A 3 -8.82 8.83 21.97
N ASP A 4 -9.00 9.62 23.04
CA ASP A 4 -8.26 10.87 23.27
C ASP A 4 -6.76 10.66 23.52
N ASP A 5 -6.36 9.45 23.93
CA ASP A 5 -4.97 9.10 24.24
C ASP A 5 -4.19 8.64 23.00
N VAL A 6 -4.86 8.44 21.86
CA VAL A 6 -4.21 7.97 20.63
C VAL A 6 -3.45 9.13 19.98
N ARG A 7 -2.18 8.88 19.68
CA ARG A 7 -1.39 9.79 18.84
C ARG A 7 -1.77 9.57 17.38
N LEU A 8 -1.91 10.65 16.62
CA LEU A 8 -2.47 10.58 15.25
C LEU A 8 -1.45 11.04 14.23
N GLU A 9 -1.32 10.26 13.16
CA GLU A 9 -0.46 10.55 12.01
C GLU A 9 -1.32 10.68 10.75
N LEU A 10 -1.10 11.76 10.00
CA LEU A 10 -1.72 11.98 8.69
C LEU A 10 -1.06 11.16 7.60
N THR A 11 -1.87 10.64 6.67
CA THR A 11 -1.36 9.90 5.51
C THR A 11 -2.02 10.38 4.21
N GLY A 12 -1.18 10.84 3.27
CA GLY A 12 -1.55 10.98 1.86
C GLY A 12 -2.58 12.08 1.54
N ILE A 13 -2.81 13.05 2.42
CA ILE A 13 -3.69 14.19 2.13
C ILE A 13 -2.97 15.25 1.30
N GLU A 14 -3.73 15.96 0.46
CA GLU A 14 -3.30 17.18 -0.20
C GLU A 14 -4.11 18.37 0.35
N VAL A 15 -3.44 19.51 0.48
CA VAL A 15 -4.10 20.77 0.85
C VAL A 15 -3.76 21.78 -0.23
N HIS A 16 -4.78 22.43 -0.78
CA HIS A 16 -4.67 23.48 -1.79
C HIS A 16 -5.23 24.78 -1.21
N ASP A 17 -4.45 25.84 -1.27
CA ASP A 17 -4.89 27.15 -0.79
C ASP A 17 -5.73 27.80 -1.89
N LEU A 18 -7.01 28.09 -1.61
CA LEU A 18 -7.90 28.75 -2.56
C LEU A 18 -7.89 30.27 -2.33
N GLU A 19 -8.02 30.67 -1.07
CA GLU A 19 -8.00 32.06 -0.60
C GLU A 19 -7.32 32.11 0.78
N PRO A 20 -6.94 33.28 1.33
CA PRO A 20 -6.26 33.36 2.62
C PRO A 20 -6.98 32.66 3.79
N GLU A 21 -8.31 32.56 3.74
CA GLU A 21 -9.15 31.92 4.76
C GLU A 21 -9.90 30.69 4.23
N LEU A 22 -9.48 30.13 3.10
CA LEU A 22 -10.15 29.00 2.46
C LEU A 22 -9.15 28.00 1.87
N CYS A 23 -9.20 26.77 2.37
CA CYS A 23 -8.44 25.64 1.84
C CYS A 23 -9.37 24.60 1.20
N LEU A 24 -8.87 23.89 0.19
CA LEU A 24 -9.41 22.61 -0.26
C LEU A 24 -8.52 21.48 0.27
N LEU A 25 -9.09 20.58 1.06
CA LEU A 25 -8.44 19.34 1.48
C LEU A 25 -8.91 18.19 0.59
N VAL A 26 -7.96 17.44 0.03
CA VAL A 26 -8.23 16.25 -0.79
C VAL A 26 -7.61 15.02 -0.11
N THR A 27 -8.39 13.95 0.03
CA THR A 27 -7.95 12.71 0.67
C THR A 27 -7.55 11.64 -0.35
N PRO A 28 -6.76 10.62 0.03
CA PRO A 28 -6.41 9.50 -0.85
C PRO A 28 -7.61 8.75 -1.43
N ASN A 29 -8.74 8.74 -0.71
CA ASN A 29 -9.97 8.08 -1.12
C ASN A 29 -10.86 8.95 -2.01
N GLY A 30 -10.38 10.14 -2.42
CA GLY A 30 -11.08 11.07 -3.31
C GLY A 30 -12.06 12.00 -2.62
N GLY A 31 -12.06 12.05 -1.28
CA GLY A 31 -12.83 13.03 -0.51
C GLY A 31 -12.31 14.45 -0.76
N GLN A 32 -13.21 15.41 -0.87
CA GLN A 32 -12.90 16.83 -1.12
C GLN A 32 -13.65 17.71 -0.13
N TYR A 33 -12.93 18.45 0.71
CA TYR A 33 -13.50 19.22 1.80
C TYR A 33 -13.03 20.67 1.74
N ARG A 34 -13.98 21.61 1.82
CA ARG A 34 -13.67 23.04 1.93
C ARG A 34 -13.53 23.39 3.40
N ILE A 35 -12.37 23.92 3.77
CA ILE A 35 -12.05 24.31 5.15
C ILE A 35 -11.97 25.84 5.20
N THR A 36 -12.86 26.45 5.96
CA THR A 36 -12.84 27.90 6.21
C THR A 36 -12.00 28.18 7.45
N ALA A 37 -10.72 28.45 7.24
CA ALA A 37 -9.74 28.78 8.28
C ALA A 37 -8.53 29.48 7.63
N PRO A 38 -7.77 30.31 8.37
CA PRO A 38 -6.52 30.87 7.87
C PRO A 38 -5.58 29.77 7.38
N THR A 39 -5.20 29.81 6.10
CA THR A 39 -4.47 28.71 5.43
C THR A 39 -3.18 28.32 6.13
N GLY A 40 -2.39 29.33 6.55
CA GLY A 40 -1.14 29.12 7.29
C GLY A 40 -1.33 28.44 8.64
N GLU A 41 -2.38 28.84 9.38
CA GLU A 41 -2.72 28.24 10.67
C GLU A 41 -3.19 26.79 10.48
N PHE A 42 -4.09 26.55 9.53
CA PHE A 42 -4.63 25.23 9.25
C PHE A 42 -3.54 24.25 8.81
N ARG A 43 -2.61 24.67 7.95
CA ARG A 43 -1.45 23.85 7.54
C ARG A 43 -0.51 23.56 8.70
N ALA A 44 -0.20 24.57 9.51
CA ALA A 44 0.64 24.38 10.68
C ALA A 44 -0.02 23.43 11.69
N TRP A 45 -1.34 23.50 11.83
CA TRP A 45 -2.10 22.57 12.66
C TRP A 45 -2.10 21.15 12.09
N LEU A 46 -2.39 20.97 10.79
CA LEU A 46 -2.34 19.65 10.15
C LEU A 46 -0.95 19.01 10.30
N ALA A 47 0.13 19.77 10.11
CA ALA A 47 1.49 19.29 10.26
C ALA A 47 1.81 18.77 11.69
N ARG A 48 1.02 19.13 12.71
CA ARG A 48 1.15 18.59 14.07
C ARG A 48 0.62 17.16 14.21
N CYS A 49 -0.16 16.67 13.24
CA CYS A 49 -0.60 15.28 13.15
C CYS A 49 0.53 14.41 12.56
N ASP A 50 1.68 14.45 13.22
CA ASP A 50 2.93 13.78 12.87
C ASP A 50 3.15 12.48 13.70
N GLY A 51 2.12 12.07 14.44
CA GLY A 51 2.17 10.93 15.33
C GLY A 51 2.83 11.18 16.69
N THR A 52 3.23 12.42 17.01
CA THR A 52 3.83 12.75 18.31
C THR A 52 2.82 13.24 19.35
N ARG A 53 1.65 13.73 18.90
CA ARG A 53 0.65 14.39 19.73
C ARG A 53 -0.65 13.59 19.81
N THR A 54 -1.26 13.59 20.98
CA THR A 54 -2.60 13.00 21.18
C THR A 54 -3.69 13.91 20.64
N ARG A 55 -4.91 13.37 20.45
CA ARG A 55 -6.07 14.17 20.03
C ARG A 55 -6.31 15.38 20.94
N ALA A 56 -6.26 15.18 22.26
CA ALA A 56 -6.42 16.28 23.22
C ALA A 56 -5.35 17.38 23.04
N GLN A 57 -4.09 16.99 22.76
CA GLN A 57 -3.01 17.94 22.51
C GLN A 57 -3.14 18.66 21.15
N LEU A 58 -3.73 18.02 20.14
CA LEU A 58 -4.01 18.63 18.84
C LEU A 58 -5.13 19.66 18.91
N LEU A 59 -6.14 19.41 19.76
CA LEU A 59 -7.32 20.27 19.91
C LEU A 59 -7.15 21.36 20.98
N SER A 60 -6.15 21.24 21.86
CA SER A 60 -5.89 22.23 22.90
C SER A 60 -5.64 23.61 22.32
N GLY A 61 -6.51 24.57 22.69
CA GLY A 61 -6.44 25.96 22.25
C GLY A 61 -6.95 26.22 20.82
N MET A 62 -7.51 25.22 20.15
CA MET A 62 -8.06 25.34 18.79
C MET A 62 -9.57 25.56 18.81
N ASP A 63 -10.12 26.04 17.70
CA ASP A 63 -11.57 26.11 17.50
C ASP A 63 -12.20 24.69 17.52
N PRO A 64 -13.38 24.49 18.14
CA PRO A 64 -14.04 23.18 18.20
C PRO A 64 -14.28 22.50 16.84
N ALA A 65 -14.41 23.26 15.75
CA ALA A 65 -14.58 22.71 14.40
C ALA A 65 -13.40 21.82 13.96
N TYR A 66 -12.20 22.02 14.52
CA TYR A 66 -11.05 21.16 14.25
C TYR A 66 -11.26 19.72 14.73
N ALA A 67 -12.14 19.48 15.72
CA ALA A 67 -12.50 18.13 16.14
C ALA A 67 -13.27 17.38 15.02
N GLU A 68 -14.15 18.08 14.31
CA GLU A 68 -14.88 17.53 13.16
C GLU A 68 -13.92 17.19 12.03
N VAL A 69 -12.92 18.04 11.76
CA VAL A 69 -11.88 17.75 10.76
C VAL A 69 -11.14 16.45 11.10
N LEU A 70 -10.74 16.24 12.37
CA LEU A 70 -10.11 14.98 12.78
C LEU A 70 -11.06 13.78 12.61
N ASP A 71 -12.34 13.94 12.89
CA ASP A 71 -13.32 12.85 12.75
C ASP A 71 -13.57 12.48 11.29
N VAL A 72 -13.64 13.48 10.40
CA VAL A 72 -13.74 13.28 8.95
C VAL A 72 -12.50 12.57 8.42
N LEU A 73 -11.31 13.04 8.77
CA LEU A 73 -10.07 12.43 8.31
C LEU A 73 -9.88 11.01 8.86
N ALA A 74 -10.33 10.74 10.08
CA ALA A 74 -10.33 9.39 10.64
C ALA A 74 -11.34 8.47 9.95
N GLY A 75 -12.56 8.97 9.70
CA GLY A 75 -13.60 8.23 8.98
C GLY A 75 -13.20 7.91 7.54
N ASP A 76 -12.44 8.80 6.92
CA ASP A 76 -11.91 8.62 5.57
C ASP A 76 -10.56 7.86 5.53
N GLY A 77 -10.08 7.33 6.67
CA GLY A 77 -8.83 6.58 6.75
C GLY A 77 -7.55 7.39 6.47
N SER A 78 -7.66 8.71 6.49
CA SER A 78 -6.55 9.66 6.29
C SER A 78 -5.78 9.97 7.57
N LEU A 79 -6.30 9.54 8.73
CA LEU A 79 -5.60 9.51 10.01
C LEU A 79 -5.45 8.07 10.48
N ARG A 80 -4.22 7.70 10.84
CA ARG A 80 -3.94 6.44 11.52
C ARG A 80 -3.46 6.70 12.94
N PRO A 81 -3.70 5.77 13.88
CA PRO A 81 -2.93 5.74 15.11
C PRO A 81 -1.45 5.74 14.71
N ALA A 82 -0.69 6.69 15.27
CA ALA A 82 0.75 6.60 15.24
C ALA A 82 1.07 5.26 15.87
N ALA A 83 1.60 4.37 15.06
CA ALA A 83 2.13 3.16 15.63
C ALA A 83 3.20 3.60 16.64
N ASP A 84 3.18 3.04 17.85
CA ASP A 84 4.47 2.72 18.46
C ASP A 84 5.32 2.14 17.34
N LEU A 85 6.58 2.54 17.20
CA LEU A 85 7.44 2.22 16.03
C LEU A 85 7.46 0.72 15.60
N ASP A 86 6.81 -0.15 16.36
CA ASP A 86 6.49 -1.56 16.14
C ASP A 86 5.25 -1.86 15.23
N GLY A 87 4.28 -0.96 15.07
CA GLY A 87 2.97 -1.29 14.44
C GLY A 87 2.76 -0.83 13.00
N ALA A 88 3.41 0.24 12.56
CA ALA A 88 3.47 0.65 11.17
C ALA A 88 4.69 -0.09 10.62
N ARG A 89 4.47 -1.09 9.76
CA ARG A 89 5.55 -1.88 9.15
C ARG A 89 6.66 -0.93 8.69
N ASN A 90 7.73 -0.90 9.48
CA ASN A 90 8.84 0.01 9.31
C ASN A 90 9.49 -0.32 7.97
N PRO A 91 9.48 0.59 6.97
CA PRO A 91 10.18 0.35 5.72
C PRO A 91 11.63 -0.05 6.00
N ALA A 92 12.27 0.56 7.00
CA ALA A 92 13.66 0.25 7.38
C ALA A 92 13.87 -1.14 7.98
N ALA A 93 12.81 -1.85 8.36
CA ALA A 93 12.85 -3.28 8.72
C ALA A 93 12.44 -4.19 7.56
N THR A 94 11.77 -3.64 6.54
CA THR A 94 11.18 -4.43 5.45
C THR A 94 12.19 -4.74 4.36
N THR A 95 12.33 -6.01 4.01
CA THR A 95 13.04 -6.47 2.81
C THR A 95 12.06 -6.60 1.64
N VAL A 96 12.41 -6.02 0.49
CA VAL A 96 11.66 -6.16 -0.77
C VAL A 96 12.42 -7.04 -1.74
N LEU A 97 11.81 -8.13 -2.16
CA LEU A 97 12.33 -9.01 -3.20
C LEU A 97 11.54 -8.81 -4.48
N ILE A 98 12.23 -8.57 -5.60
CA ILE A 98 11.59 -8.24 -6.88
C ILE A 98 11.79 -9.41 -7.84
N ALA A 99 10.68 -10.00 -8.30
CA ALA A 99 10.68 -11.10 -9.26
C ALA A 99 9.99 -10.69 -10.57
N GLY A 100 10.46 -11.20 -11.71
CA GLY A 100 9.78 -11.02 -13.01
C GLY A 100 10.68 -10.46 -14.11
N THR A 101 10.07 -9.77 -15.07
CA THR A 101 10.72 -9.34 -16.32
C THR A 101 11.66 -8.14 -16.11
N PRO A 102 12.91 -8.17 -16.61
CA PRO A 102 13.90 -7.10 -16.43
C PRO A 102 13.40 -5.69 -16.76
N GLU A 103 12.53 -5.57 -17.76
CA GLU A 103 11.92 -4.33 -18.23
C GLU A 103 11.12 -3.63 -17.12
N LEU A 104 10.60 -4.38 -16.14
CA LEU A 104 9.88 -3.83 -14.98
C LEU A 104 10.68 -3.93 -13.69
N THR A 105 11.45 -5.00 -13.49
CA THR A 105 12.19 -5.20 -12.24
C THR A 105 13.32 -4.19 -12.06
N VAL A 106 14.01 -3.79 -13.14
CA VAL A 106 15.10 -2.79 -13.07
C VAL A 106 14.59 -1.39 -12.72
N PRO A 107 13.57 -0.83 -13.41
CA PRO A 107 12.99 0.44 -13.00
C PRO A 107 12.41 0.40 -11.59
N LEU A 108 11.75 -0.69 -11.21
CA LEU A 108 11.16 -0.84 -9.89
C LEU A 108 12.22 -0.83 -8.79
N ALA A 109 13.31 -1.58 -8.96
CA ALA A 109 14.44 -1.57 -8.02
C ALA A 109 15.01 -0.15 -7.85
N ARG A 110 15.16 0.60 -8.95
CA ARG A 110 15.64 2.00 -8.90
C ARG A 110 14.70 2.94 -8.14
N ILE A 111 13.39 2.74 -8.26
CA ILE A 111 12.38 3.55 -7.56
C ILE A 111 12.32 3.20 -6.07
N LEU A 112 12.45 1.92 -5.73
CA LEU A 112 12.34 1.46 -4.35
C LEU A 112 13.64 1.62 -3.55
N ALA A 113 14.81 1.63 -4.19
CA ALA A 113 16.09 1.82 -3.51
C ALA A 113 16.15 3.05 -2.57
N PRO A 114 15.67 4.25 -2.97
CA PRO A 114 15.65 5.41 -2.07
C PRO A 114 14.46 5.44 -1.08
N ALA A 115 13.55 4.47 -1.11
CA ALA A 115 12.30 4.51 -0.34
C ALA A 115 12.46 4.14 1.15
N GLY A 116 13.70 3.94 1.62
CA GLY A 116 14.00 3.66 3.02
C GLY A 116 13.75 2.20 3.44
N TYR A 117 13.69 1.28 2.49
CA TYR A 117 13.60 -0.16 2.79
C TYR A 117 14.90 -0.68 3.40
N ALA A 118 14.82 -1.71 4.27
CA ALA A 118 16.00 -2.38 4.80
C ALA A 118 16.90 -2.90 3.68
N ARG A 119 16.26 -3.49 2.65
CA ARG A 119 16.92 -4.06 1.50
C ARG A 119 15.95 -4.17 0.33
N VAL A 120 16.46 -3.93 -0.88
CA VAL A 120 15.73 -4.12 -2.13
C VAL A 120 16.61 -4.96 -3.05
N GLU A 121 16.17 -6.16 -3.40
CA GLU A 121 16.94 -7.12 -4.18
C GLU A 121 16.07 -7.77 -5.26
N THR A 122 16.70 -8.19 -6.35
CA THR A 122 16.04 -9.04 -7.35
C THR A 122 16.10 -10.50 -6.92
N LEU A 123 14.96 -11.18 -6.99
CA LEU A 123 14.86 -12.62 -6.76
C LEU A 123 15.27 -13.35 -8.04
N SER A 124 16.51 -13.83 -8.08
CA SER A 124 17.08 -14.51 -9.24
C SER A 124 16.77 -16.00 -9.30
N ASP A 125 16.46 -16.62 -8.15
CA ASP A 125 16.24 -18.06 -8.01
C ASP A 125 15.25 -18.35 -6.88
N ILE A 126 14.16 -19.06 -7.20
CA ILE A 126 13.13 -19.50 -6.26
C ILE A 126 13.51 -20.80 -5.53
N ASP A 127 14.55 -21.50 -6.00
CA ASP A 127 15.07 -22.71 -5.34
C ASP A 127 16.25 -22.41 -4.39
N GLY A 128 16.73 -21.16 -4.40
CA GLY A 128 17.82 -20.70 -3.56
C GLY A 128 17.43 -20.53 -2.07
N PRO A 129 18.44 -20.51 -1.16
CA PRO A 129 18.21 -20.27 0.25
C PRO A 129 17.63 -18.87 0.47
N PHE A 130 16.59 -18.79 1.31
CA PHE A 130 15.91 -17.53 1.63
C PHE A 130 16.64 -16.80 2.78
N PRO A 131 17.24 -15.61 2.54
CA PRO A 131 18.15 -15.00 3.50
C PRO A 131 17.48 -13.99 4.45
N ALA A 132 16.14 -13.93 4.52
CA ALA A 132 15.41 -12.91 5.28
C ALA A 132 14.36 -13.52 6.22
N ASP A 133 13.89 -12.72 7.18
CA ASP A 133 12.73 -13.07 7.99
C ASP A 133 11.45 -12.96 7.13
N PRO A 134 10.63 -14.02 7.03
CA PRO A 134 9.35 -13.96 6.32
C PRO A 134 8.41 -12.85 6.79
N ALA A 135 8.39 -12.55 8.09
CA ALA A 135 7.48 -11.57 8.68
C ALA A 135 7.74 -10.15 8.13
N ASP A 136 8.99 -9.86 7.82
CA ASP A 136 9.48 -8.57 7.35
C ASP A 136 9.77 -8.54 5.84
N THR A 137 9.46 -9.62 5.12
CA THR A 137 9.72 -9.67 3.68
C THR A 137 8.44 -9.54 2.86
N VAL A 138 8.55 -8.84 1.73
CA VAL A 138 7.53 -8.80 0.68
C VAL A 138 8.16 -9.12 -0.67
N VAL A 139 7.50 -9.98 -1.43
CA VAL A 139 7.83 -10.26 -2.82
C VAL A 139 6.94 -9.39 -3.70
N VAL A 140 7.56 -8.59 -4.57
CA VAL A 140 6.87 -7.83 -5.62
C VAL A 140 7.15 -8.52 -6.94
N ALA A 141 6.11 -9.09 -7.53
CA ALA A 141 6.20 -9.71 -8.84
C ALA A 141 5.85 -8.69 -9.91
N ALA A 142 6.63 -8.56 -10.98
CA ALA A 142 6.42 -7.58 -12.03
C ALA A 142 6.67 -8.19 -13.41
N PHE A 143 5.60 -8.46 -14.16
CA PHE A 143 5.64 -9.09 -15.49
C PHE A 143 5.02 -8.20 -16.57
N THR A 144 5.64 -8.16 -17.75
CA THR A 144 5.14 -7.43 -18.93
C THR A 144 4.03 -8.18 -19.68
N HIS A 145 3.63 -9.36 -19.18
CA HIS A 145 2.61 -10.24 -19.73
C HIS A 145 1.73 -10.81 -18.59
N PRO A 146 0.64 -11.57 -18.89
CA PRO A 146 -0.26 -12.08 -17.86
C PRO A 146 0.44 -12.95 -16.79
N ALA A 147 1.51 -13.65 -17.19
CA ALA A 147 2.40 -14.43 -16.32
C ALA A 147 1.68 -15.38 -15.34
N TYR A 148 0.64 -16.08 -15.79
CA TYR A 148 -0.21 -16.88 -14.90
C TYR A 148 0.54 -18.08 -14.32
N SER A 149 1.38 -18.76 -15.10
CA SER A 149 2.17 -19.89 -14.63
C SER A 149 3.26 -19.42 -13.65
N GLU A 150 3.97 -18.34 -13.97
CA GLU A 150 5.02 -17.77 -13.12
C GLU A 150 4.46 -17.23 -11.80
N LEU A 151 3.33 -16.52 -11.84
CA LEU A 151 2.67 -16.02 -10.64
C LEU A 151 2.09 -17.13 -9.78
N THR A 152 1.61 -18.24 -10.38
CA THR A 152 1.18 -19.42 -9.62
C THR A 152 2.35 -20.08 -8.90
N ALA A 153 3.49 -20.25 -9.60
CA ALA A 153 4.69 -20.81 -8.99
C ALA A 153 5.24 -19.90 -7.87
N LEU A 154 5.22 -18.58 -8.08
CA LEU A 154 5.69 -17.61 -7.10
C LEU A 154 4.75 -17.51 -5.89
N ASP A 155 3.43 -17.62 -6.09
CA ASP A 155 2.46 -17.67 -5.00
C ASP A 155 2.67 -18.91 -4.12
N ALA A 156 2.88 -20.08 -4.72
CA ALA A 156 3.24 -21.30 -3.99
C ALA A 156 4.56 -21.15 -3.22
N TYR A 157 5.60 -20.60 -3.87
CA TYR A 157 6.88 -20.29 -3.23
C TYR A 157 6.70 -19.38 -2.00
N CYS A 158 5.87 -18.34 -2.13
CA CYS A 158 5.58 -17.40 -1.06
C CYS A 158 4.76 -18.05 0.07
N ALA A 159 3.76 -18.85 -0.27
CA ALA A 159 2.93 -19.57 0.68
C ALA A 159 3.75 -20.53 1.55
N ASP A 160 4.62 -21.32 0.94
CA ASP A 160 5.50 -22.28 1.63
C ASP A 160 6.45 -21.61 2.64
N ARG A 161 6.80 -20.35 2.39
CA ARG A 161 7.76 -19.59 3.20
C ARG A 161 7.11 -18.52 4.08
N GLY A 162 5.78 -18.38 4.05
CA GLY A 162 5.07 -17.33 4.79
C GLY A 162 5.33 -15.91 4.29
N LEU A 163 5.69 -15.75 3.01
CA LEU A 163 6.02 -14.46 2.40
C LEU A 163 4.80 -13.77 1.83
N ARG A 164 4.73 -12.45 2.05
CA ARG A 164 3.71 -11.62 1.42
C ARG A 164 4.04 -11.43 -0.07
N LEU A 165 3.03 -11.48 -0.93
CA LEU A 165 3.19 -11.33 -2.38
C LEU A 165 2.33 -10.17 -2.89
N LEU A 166 2.92 -9.29 -3.70
CA LEU A 166 2.21 -8.28 -4.48
C LEU A 166 2.49 -8.48 -5.97
N PRO A 167 1.53 -9.04 -6.73
CA PRO A 167 1.69 -9.24 -8.16
C PRO A 167 1.36 -7.97 -8.95
N PHE A 168 2.16 -7.70 -9.97
CA PHE A 168 1.91 -6.72 -11.02
C PHE A 168 2.12 -7.41 -12.36
N ARG A 169 1.14 -7.27 -13.26
CA ARG A 169 1.17 -7.89 -14.59
C ARG A 169 0.55 -6.98 -15.63
N CYS A 170 1.07 -7.02 -16.84
CA CYS A 170 0.47 -6.32 -17.97
C CYS A 170 -0.41 -7.29 -18.78
N GLU A 171 -1.66 -6.91 -19.00
CA GLU A 171 -2.62 -7.70 -19.74
C GLU A 171 -3.45 -6.81 -20.64
N ARG A 172 -3.57 -7.16 -21.93
CA ARG A 172 -4.38 -6.41 -22.91
C ARG A 172 -4.02 -4.90 -22.92
N GLY A 173 -2.74 -4.58 -22.74
CA GLY A 173 -2.24 -3.21 -22.69
C GLY A 173 -2.52 -2.46 -21.39
N GLN A 174 -3.00 -3.12 -20.34
CA GLN A 174 -3.31 -2.52 -19.03
C GLN A 174 -2.42 -3.13 -17.95
N GLY A 175 -1.91 -2.30 -17.04
CA GLY A 175 -1.23 -2.76 -15.84
C GLY A 175 -2.25 -3.16 -14.76
N VAL A 176 -2.11 -4.36 -14.21
CA VAL A 176 -2.96 -4.89 -13.15
C VAL A 176 -2.10 -5.20 -11.93
N ALA A 177 -2.29 -4.42 -10.87
CA ALA A 177 -1.67 -4.67 -9.57
C ALA A 177 -2.64 -5.44 -8.66
N GLY A 178 -2.11 -6.37 -7.90
CA GLY A 178 -2.82 -7.10 -6.86
C GLY A 178 -3.53 -8.39 -7.30
N PRO A 179 -4.16 -9.06 -6.31
CA PRO A 179 -4.31 -8.64 -4.92
C PRO A 179 -2.98 -8.70 -4.13
N ALA A 180 -2.86 -7.93 -3.05
CA ALA A 180 -1.79 -8.15 -2.08
C ALA A 180 -2.15 -9.41 -1.26
N ILE A 181 -1.31 -10.44 -1.35
CA ILE A 181 -1.53 -11.77 -0.79
C ILE A 181 -0.73 -11.90 0.50
N THR A 182 -1.38 -12.37 1.56
CA THR A 182 -0.75 -12.74 2.84
C THR A 182 -1.00 -14.23 3.06
N PRO A 183 0.03 -15.09 3.08
CA PRO A 183 -0.12 -16.51 3.31
C PRO A 183 -0.86 -16.81 4.62
N GLY A 184 -1.84 -17.73 4.56
CA GLY A 184 -2.68 -18.09 5.70
C GLY A 184 -3.64 -16.98 6.18
N GLY A 185 -3.69 -15.84 5.49
CA GLY A 185 -4.64 -14.76 5.76
C GLY A 185 -6.04 -15.02 5.20
N PRO A 186 -7.04 -14.19 5.57
CA PRO A 186 -8.42 -14.34 5.09
C PRO A 186 -8.65 -13.84 3.66
N GLY A 187 -7.60 -13.35 2.99
CA GLY A 187 -7.67 -12.78 1.64
C GLY A 187 -7.52 -13.83 0.54
N PRO A 188 -7.90 -13.48 -0.71
CA PRO A 188 -7.75 -14.40 -1.84
C PRO A 188 -6.28 -14.63 -2.18
N ASP A 189 -5.95 -15.85 -2.59
CA ASP A 189 -4.65 -16.20 -3.17
C ASP A 189 -4.65 -15.98 -4.70
N PHE A 190 -3.57 -16.34 -5.39
CA PHE A 190 -3.52 -16.17 -6.84
C PHE A 190 -4.39 -17.20 -7.58
N ALA A 191 -4.60 -18.39 -7.02
CA ALA A 191 -5.48 -19.40 -7.57
C ALA A 191 -6.94 -18.90 -7.62
N ASP A 192 -7.40 -18.20 -6.58
CA ASP A 192 -8.71 -17.53 -6.54
C ASP A 192 -8.86 -16.50 -7.66
N VAL A 193 -7.80 -15.73 -7.92
CA VAL A 193 -7.78 -14.73 -9.01
C VAL A 193 -7.95 -15.42 -10.36
N LEU A 194 -7.24 -16.51 -10.61
CA LEU A 194 -7.36 -17.29 -11.84
C LEU A 194 -8.75 -17.91 -11.99
N ALA A 195 -9.31 -18.48 -10.92
CA ALA A 195 -10.65 -19.06 -10.93
C ALA A 195 -11.74 -18.03 -11.28
N ARG A 196 -11.66 -16.83 -10.70
CA ARG A 196 -12.57 -15.73 -11.02
C ARG A 196 -12.41 -15.25 -12.45
N ARG A 197 -11.18 -15.12 -12.94
CA ARG A 197 -10.89 -14.72 -14.32
C ARG A 197 -11.39 -15.74 -15.33
N ARG A 198 -11.18 -17.02 -15.07
CA ARG A 198 -11.72 -18.12 -15.88
C ARG A 198 -13.25 -18.06 -15.94
N SER A 199 -13.90 -17.81 -14.81
CA SER A 199 -15.36 -17.69 -14.73
C SER A 199 -15.92 -16.48 -15.49
N ALA A 200 -15.15 -15.39 -15.58
CA ALA A 200 -15.53 -14.18 -16.31
C ALA A 200 -15.11 -14.18 -17.79
N ALA A 201 -14.37 -15.18 -18.24
CA ALA A 201 -13.83 -15.22 -19.59
C ALA A 201 -14.91 -15.57 -20.63
N LEU A 202 -14.90 -14.85 -21.75
CA LEU A 202 -15.71 -15.20 -22.93
C LEU A 202 -15.35 -16.60 -23.49
N ASP A 203 -14.06 -16.96 -23.41
CA ASP A 203 -13.57 -18.29 -23.72
C ASP A 203 -12.58 -18.73 -22.61
N PRO A 204 -13.01 -19.61 -21.69
CA PRO A 204 -12.16 -20.11 -20.60
C PRO A 204 -10.88 -20.82 -21.08
N ARG A 205 -10.87 -21.39 -22.29
CA ARG A 205 -9.71 -22.10 -22.84
C ARG A 205 -8.51 -21.19 -23.06
N VAL A 206 -8.76 -19.90 -23.31
CA VAL A 206 -7.70 -18.89 -23.44
C VAL A 206 -6.99 -18.67 -22.11
N VAL A 207 -7.75 -18.64 -21.01
CA VAL A 207 -7.20 -18.50 -19.65
C VAL A 207 -6.38 -19.74 -19.29
N ASP A 208 -6.93 -20.93 -19.59
CA ASP A 208 -6.24 -22.20 -19.35
C ASP A 208 -4.93 -22.28 -20.15
N ALA A 209 -4.94 -21.86 -21.42
CA ALA A 209 -3.75 -21.83 -22.27
C ALA A 209 -2.64 -20.93 -21.68
N PHE A 210 -2.99 -19.74 -21.17
CA PHE A 210 -2.02 -18.87 -20.49
C PHE A 210 -1.52 -19.46 -19.16
N ALA A 211 -2.37 -20.16 -18.41
CA ALA A 211 -1.96 -20.80 -17.16
C ALA A 211 -1.01 -21.99 -17.37
N THR A 212 -1.04 -22.61 -18.56
CA THR A 212 -0.17 -23.73 -18.93
C THR A 212 0.99 -23.35 -19.84
N ALA A 213 1.09 -22.09 -20.27
CA ALA A 213 2.17 -21.62 -21.12
C ALA A 213 3.46 -21.46 -20.27
N THR A 214 4.54 -22.08 -20.74
CA THR A 214 5.89 -22.02 -20.16
C THR A 214 6.81 -21.13 -20.96
#